data_AF-A0A2D4HSG8-F1
#
_entry.id   AF-A0A2D4HSG8-F1
#
_cell.length_a   1.000
_cell.length_b   1.000
_cell.length_c   1.000
_cell.angle_alpha   90.00
_cell.angle_beta   90.00
_cell.angle_gamma   90.00
#
_symmetry.space_group_name_H-M   'P 1'
#
loop_
_entity.id
_entity.type
_entity.pdbx_description
1 polymer ?
#
loop_
_entity_poly.entity_id
_entity_poly.type
_entity_poly.pdbx_seq_one_letter_code
_entity_poly.pdbx_strand_id
1 'polypeptide(L)'
;LETLLDRIRMNEEIKGIKIKRQEYKLQAFADDMVFIIEDPGESGSILLKEIDKFGKLAGLKINKEKTKMLIKNLTKNNQKKTRRNNGIANCQKDQIFRHMVKI
;
A
#
# COMPACT_ATOMS: atom_id res chain seq x y z
N LEU A 1 6.48 -14.83 4.52
CA LEU A 1 5.60 -13.66 4.34
C LEU A 1 5.87 -12.59 5.40
N GLU A 2 6.05 -12.99 6.66
CA GLU A 2 6.41 -12.08 7.75
C GLU A 2 7.64 -11.22 7.47
N THR A 3 8.66 -11.76 6.80
CA THR A 3 9.85 -10.99 6.39
C THR A 3 9.53 -9.76 5.54
N LEU A 4 8.51 -9.82 4.67
CA LEU A 4 8.04 -8.66 3.91
C LEU A 4 7.37 -7.64 4.83
N LEU A 5 6.51 -8.13 5.74
CA LEU A 5 5.78 -7.28 6.68
C LEU A 5 6.74 -6.53 7.61
N ASP A 6 7.75 -7.21 8.13
CA ASP A 6 8.75 -6.60 9.00
C ASP A 6 9.60 -5.58 8.25
N ARG A 7 10.00 -5.89 7.01
CA ARG A 7 10.74 -4.92 6.19
C ARG A 7 9.92 -3.65 5.95
N ILE A 8 8.62 -3.77 5.69
CA ILE A 8 7.74 -2.61 5.47
C ILE A 8 7.54 -1.83 6.78
N ARG A 9 7.41 -2.52 7.91
CA ARG A 9 7.29 -1.87 9.23
C ARG A 9 8.55 -1.08 9.59
N MET A 10 9.72 -1.65 9.34
CA MET A 10 11.03 -1.05 9.64
C MET A 10 11.48 0.02 8.64
N ASN A 11 10.94 0.03 7.42
CA ASN A 11 11.31 1.03 6.42
C ASN A 11 10.73 2.40 6.78
N GLU A 12 11.58 3.35 7.18
CA GLU A 12 11.21 4.72 7.54
C GLU A 12 10.71 5.57 6.36
N GLU A 13 11.06 5.19 5.13
CA GLU A 13 10.59 5.85 3.91
C GLU A 13 9.12 5.49 3.61
N ILE A 14 8.64 4.37 4.14
CA ILE A 14 7.24 3.98 4.09
C ILE A 14 6.54 4.56 5.32
N LYS A 15 5.97 5.76 5.17
CA LYS A 15 5.25 6.44 6.25
C LYS A 15 3.82 5.94 6.32
N GLY A 16 3.44 5.42 7.48
CA GLY A 16 2.09 5.02 7.82
C GLY A 16 1.34 6.12 8.54
N ILE A 17 0.11 5.82 8.96
CA ILE A 17 -0.67 6.78 9.75
C ILE A 17 -0.21 6.69 11.21
N LYS A 18 0.15 7.82 11.80
CA LYS A 18 0.47 7.91 13.23
C LYS A 18 -0.79 8.20 14.04
N ILE A 19 -1.14 7.30 14.96
CA ILE A 19 -2.23 7.49 15.91
C ILE A 19 -1.64 7.41 17.31
N LYS A 20 -1.73 8.52 18.07
CA LYS A 20 -1.05 8.69 19.36
C LYS A 20 0.47 8.50 19.19
N ARG A 21 1.06 7.51 19.89
CA ARG A 21 2.50 7.19 19.83
C ARG A 21 2.82 6.01 18.92
N GLN A 22 1.82 5.43 18.24
CA GLN A 22 1.98 4.27 17.38
C GLN A 22 1.78 4.63 15.91
N GLU A 23 2.67 4.14 15.06
CA GLU A 23 2.53 4.22 13.61
C GLU A 23 1.94 2.92 13.05
N TYR A 24 0.96 3.08 12.15
CA TYR A 24 0.26 1.98 11.50
C TYR A 24 0.57 2.01 10.00
N LYS A 25 1.43 1.09 9.56
CA LYS A 25 1.86 0.95 8.16
C LYS A 25 1.15 -0.17 7.41
N LEU A 26 0.77 -1.24 8.11
CA LEU A 26 0.11 -2.40 7.50
C LEU A 26 -0.66 -3.23 8.52
N GLN A 27 -1.54 -4.07 8.01
CA GLN A 27 -2.23 -5.14 8.71
C GLN A 27 -2.34 -6.36 7.77
N ALA A 28 -1.95 -7.55 8.25
CA ALA A 28 -2.07 -8.78 7.48
C ALA A 28 -3.27 -9.59 7.99
N PHE A 29 -4.04 -10.15 7.05
CA PHE A 29 -5.08 -11.15 7.25
C PHE A 29 -4.63 -12.44 6.54
N ALA A 30 -5.38 -13.54 6.71
CA ALA A 30 -5.00 -14.86 6.18
C ALA A 30 -4.51 -14.82 4.73
N ASP A 31 -5.37 -14.35 3.80
CA ASP A 31 -5.06 -14.29 2.37
C ASP A 31 -4.87 -12.86 1.84
N ASP A 32 -5.06 -11.85 2.70
CA ASP A 32 -5.13 -10.45 2.30
C ASP A 32 -4.16 -9.60 3.11
N MET A 33 -3.33 -8.81 2.42
CA MET A 33 -2.54 -7.77 3.07
C MET A 33 -3.13 -6.40 2.86
N VAL A 34 -3.16 -5.64 3.96
CA VAL A 34 -3.60 -4.28 3.99
C VAL A 34 -2.47 -3.33 4.32
N PHE A 35 -2.20 -2.37 3.43
CA PHE A 35 -1.20 -1.33 3.65
C PHE A 35 -1.87 0.02 3.88
N ILE A 36 -1.37 0.73 4.88
CA ILE A 36 -1.81 2.05 5.34
C ILE A 36 -0.63 2.99 5.14
N ILE A 37 -0.74 3.92 4.21
CA ILE A 37 0.32 4.88 3.87
C ILE A 37 -0.22 6.30 3.96
N GLU A 38 0.56 7.20 4.52
CA GLU A 38 0.19 8.62 4.64
C GLU A 38 0.34 9.33 3.30
N ASP A 39 1.46 9.12 2.60
CA ASP A 39 1.72 9.67 1.27
C ASP A 39 1.74 8.58 0.18
N PRO A 40 0.67 8.46 -0.63
CA PRO A 40 0.64 7.50 -1.73
C PRO A 40 1.57 7.82 -2.90
N GLY A 41 2.10 9.04 -3.00
CA GLY A 41 3.07 9.45 -4.02
C GLY A 41 4.44 8.84 -3.75
N GLU A 42 5.06 9.22 -2.64
CA GLU A 42 6.40 8.75 -2.28
C GLU A 42 6.37 7.36 -1.62
N SER A 43 5.73 7.23 -0.44
CA SER A 43 5.71 5.97 0.31
C SER A 43 4.97 4.86 -0.44
N GLY A 44 3.94 5.20 -1.23
CA GLY A 44 3.26 4.23 -2.10
C GLY A 44 4.15 3.64 -3.18
N SER A 45 4.98 4.45 -3.82
CA SER A 45 5.92 4.00 -4.85
C SER A 45 7.00 3.08 -4.25
N ILE A 46 7.49 3.40 -3.05
CA ILE A 46 8.50 2.60 -2.34
C ILE A 46 7.91 1.27 -1.88
N LEU A 47 6.69 1.30 -1.32
CA LEU A 47 5.96 0.10 -0.93
C LEU A 47 5.78 -0.88 -2.10
N LEU A 48 5.36 -0.40 -3.27
CA LEU A 48 5.20 -1.24 -4.45
C LEU A 48 6.51 -1.88 -4.91
N LYS A 49 7.64 -1.15 -4.80
CA LYS A 49 8.97 -1.70 -5.10
C LYS A 49 9.37 -2.81 -4.13
N GLU A 50 9.11 -2.65 -2.83
CA GLU A 50 9.41 -3.69 -1.84
C GLU A 50 8.56 -4.94 -2.06
N ILE A 51 7.27 -4.80 -2.37
CA ILE A 51 6.40 -5.94 -2.66
C ILE A 51 6.83 -6.62 -3.97
N ASP A 52 7.18 -5.88 -5.02
CA ASP A 52 7.67 -6.45 -6.29
C ASP A 52 8.99 -7.21 -6.11
N LYS A 53 9.93 -6.62 -5.35
CA LYS A 53 11.22 -7.26 -5.03
C LYS A 53 11.02 -8.55 -4.26
N PHE A 54 10.17 -8.53 -3.23
CA PHE A 54 9.85 -9.73 -2.47
C PHE A 54 9.11 -10.76 -3.32
N GLY A 55 8.16 -10.33 -4.15
CA GLY A 55 7.42 -11.19 -5.07
C GLY A 55 8.35 -11.94 -6.03
N LYS A 56 9.30 -11.24 -6.64
CA LYS A 56 10.33 -11.86 -7.50
C LYS A 56 11.15 -12.93 -6.77
N LEU A 57 11.53 -12.68 -5.53
CA LEU A 57 12.30 -13.64 -4.73
C LEU A 57 11.47 -14.85 -4.28
N ALA A 58 10.19 -14.64 -3.97
CA ALA A 58 9.29 -15.68 -3.47
C ALA A 58 8.54 -16.42 -4.59
N GLY A 59 8.69 -16.01 -5.86
CA GLY A 59 7.89 -16.53 -6.98
C GLY A 59 6.43 -16.07 -6.95
N LEU A 60 6.13 -14.98 -6.23
CA LEU A 60 4.79 -14.46 -6.01
C LEU A 60 4.53 -13.24 -6.90
N LYS A 61 3.31 -13.12 -7.45
CA LYS A 61 2.93 -12.02 -8.34
C LYS A 61 1.74 -11.27 -7.78
N ILE A 62 1.90 -9.96 -7.59
CA ILE A 62 0.80 -9.07 -7.19
C ILE A 62 -0.32 -9.14 -8.25
N ASN A 63 -1.51 -9.51 -7.81
CA ASN A 63 -2.69 -9.43 -8.66
C ASN A 63 -3.27 -8.01 -8.66
N LYS A 64 -2.90 -7.21 -9.67
CA LYS A 64 -3.34 -5.81 -9.80
C LYS A 64 -4.85 -5.64 -10.00
N GLU A 65 -5.53 -6.64 -10.55
CA GLU A 65 -6.99 -6.60 -10.76
C GLU A 65 -7.76 -6.75 -9.44
N LYS A 66 -7.25 -7.60 -8.54
CA LYS A 66 -7.80 -7.79 -7.20
C LYS A 66 -7.33 -6.72 -6.22
N THR A 67 -6.21 -6.07 -6.52
CA THR A 67 -5.64 -5.02 -5.67
C THR A 67 -6.44 -3.73 -5.78
N LYS A 68 -6.91 -3.23 -4.64
CA LYS A 68 -7.67 -1.98 -4.54
C LYS A 68 -6.87 -0.94 -3.78
N MET A 69 -7.04 0.33 -4.15
CA MET A 69 -6.42 1.46 -3.46
C MET A 69 -7.50 2.45 -3.06
N LEU A 70 -7.65 2.63 -1.76
CA LEU A 70 -8.54 3.65 -1.18
C LEU A 70 -7.70 4.86 -0.79
N ILE A 71 -8.11 6.04 -1.24
CA ILE A 71 -7.37 7.28 -1.02
C ILE A 71 -8.30 8.30 -0.36
N LYS A 72 -8.00 8.73 0.86
CA LYS A 72 -8.73 9.80 1.56
C LYS A 72 -7.92 11.10 1.50
N ASN A 73 -8.59 12.24 1.29
CA ASN A 73 -8.03 13.61 1.33
C ASN A 73 -7.06 14.03 0.20
N LEU A 74 -6.99 13.34 -0.94
CA LEU A 74 -6.30 13.91 -2.12
C LEU A 74 -7.24 14.85 -2.89
N THR A 75 -6.76 16.03 -3.27
CA THR A 75 -7.44 16.90 -4.26
C THR A 75 -7.64 16.13 -5.58
N LYS A 76 -8.70 16.44 -6.34
CA LYS A 76 -9.06 15.72 -7.59
C LYS A 76 -7.89 15.53 -8.57
N ASN A 77 -6.92 16.45 -8.59
CA ASN A 77 -5.74 16.40 -9.44
C ASN A 77 -4.70 15.36 -8.97
N ASN A 78 -4.46 15.25 -7.67
CA ASN A 78 -3.51 14.28 -7.12
C ASN A 78 -4.07 12.85 -7.17
N GLN A 79 -5.40 12.68 -7.10
CA GLN A 79 -6.05 11.39 -7.30
C GLN A 79 -5.79 10.82 -8.71
N LYS A 80 -5.91 11.64 -9.76
CA LYS A 80 -5.63 11.23 -11.14
C LYS A 80 -4.14 10.87 -11.35
N LYS A 81 -3.23 11.63 -10.73
CA LYS A 81 -1.78 11.40 -10.82
C LYS A 81 -1.37 10.09 -10.14
N THR A 82 -1.92 9.82 -8.96
CA THR A 82 -1.68 8.56 -8.22
C THR A 82 -2.27 7.35 -8.96
N ARG A 83 -3.49 7.45 -9.52
CA ARG A 83 -4.08 6.36 -10.33
C ARG A 83 -3.26 6.04 -11.58
N ARG A 84 -2.76 7.07 -12.28
CA ARG A 84 -1.88 6.90 -13.45
C ARG A 84 -0.53 6.29 -13.09
N ASN A 85 0.08 6.72 -11.99
CA ASN A 85 1.40 6.23 -11.57
C ASN A 85 1.34 4.79 -11.02
N ASN A 86 0.26 4.42 -10.32
CA ASN A 86 0.18 3.14 -9.62
C ASN A 86 -0.60 2.06 -10.41
N GLY A 87 -1.36 2.43 -11.45
CA GLY A 87 -2.06 1.48 -12.34
C GLY A 87 -3.24 0.73 -11.71
N ILE A 88 -3.89 1.30 -10.68
CA ILE A 88 -4.95 0.66 -9.90
C ILE A 88 -6.34 1.17 -10.30
N ALA A 89 -7.24 0.25 -10.62
CA ALA A 89 -8.49 0.54 -11.33
C ALA A 89 -9.56 1.28 -10.52
N ASN A 90 -9.66 1.12 -9.19
CA ASN A 90 -10.83 1.60 -8.43
C ASN A 90 -10.48 2.39 -7.17
N CYS A 91 -10.89 3.67 -7.14
CA CYS A 91 -10.89 4.56 -5.96
C CYS A 91 -12.36 4.89 -5.59
N GLN A 92 -12.84 4.49 -4.41
CA GLN A 92 -14.11 4.97 -3.85
C GLN A 92 -13.83 6.03 -2.77
N LYS A 93 -14.74 7.00 -2.66
CA LYS A 93 -14.71 8.03 -1.61
C LYS A 93 -15.02 7.38 -0.27
N ASP A 94 -14.32 7.88 0.73
CA ASP A 94 -14.45 7.57 2.16
C ASP A 94 -13.75 6.32 2.69
N GLN A 95 -13.14 6.55 3.85
CA GLN A 95 -12.37 5.64 4.72
C GLN A 95 -10.95 5.22 4.28
N ILE A 96 -10.20 4.91 5.33
CA ILE A 96 -8.75 4.69 5.50
C ILE A 96 -8.12 3.89 4.35
N PHE A 97 -6.86 4.21 4.03
CA PHE A 97 -6.04 3.45 3.07
C PHE A 97 -6.08 1.96 3.41
N ARG A 98 -6.89 1.20 2.67
CA ARG A 98 -6.94 -0.25 2.72
C ARG A 98 -6.44 -0.74 1.38
N HIS A 99 -5.13 -0.91 1.23
CA HIS A 99 -4.65 -1.75 0.12
C HIS A 99 -5.14 -3.18 0.34
N MET A 100 -5.39 -3.96 -0.69
CA MET A 100 -5.75 -5.37 -0.53
C MET A 100 -4.87 -6.14 -1.51
N VAL A 101 -3.68 -6.54 -1.08
CA VAL A 101 -2.82 -7.37 -1.92
C VAL A 101 -3.20 -8.83 -1.66
N LYS A 102 -3.80 -9.45 -2.67
CA LYS A 102 -3.89 -10.91 -2.76
C LYS A 102 -2.64 -11.41 -3.46
N ILE A 103 -1.84 -12.15 -2.71
CA ILE A 103 -0.60 -12.77 -3.16
C ILE A 103 -0.89 -14.22 -3.55
#